data_AF-A0A2W6HUR6-F1
#
_entry.id   AF-A0A2W6HUR6-F1
#
_cell.length_a   1.000
_cell.length_b   1.000
_cell.length_c   1.000
_cell.angle_alpha   90.00
_cell.angle_beta   90.00
_cell.angle_gamma   90.00
#
_symmetry.space_group_name_H-M   'P 1'
#
loop_
_entity.id
_entity.type
_entity.pdbx_description
1 polymer ?
#
loop_
_entity_poly.entity_id
_entity_poly.type
_entity_poly.pdbx_seq_one_letter_code
_entity_poly.pdbx_strand_id
1 'polypeptide(L)'
;MSSEITDDGLDATVLLKGLFPLPAFVRFIRERCPPGGFDEAALVADWKAARNDVHRLRQGEANEADAIVVQPLPEEMMPLADQALRQPSMHGMTSVLPRSWQMVEIDRLVIFQECINLRHIDQLAAAMSASPTAQEVMQLVSRSGPHAHPGVRFTQSDGSYTFASASNDLRFLDVATLDPATITGYEPFGAASHAVVIYLGFSDNLISATRFGKRVILTNGSHRLYLLRKLGFRHVPCLVTDASDGDLSEVLLPAAVRQDRGFYLSSPRPPLFKDYVDPRLTCVVPVTRKHYALRAKLDLQRITVPAL
;
A
#
# COMPACT_ATOMS: atom_id res chain seq x y z
N MET A 1 -24.36 8.78 -6.00
CA MET A 1 -24.52 8.63 -7.46
C MET A 1 -23.76 7.38 -7.85
N SER A 2 -24.46 6.38 -8.37
CA SER A 2 -23.88 5.11 -8.84
C SER A 2 -23.05 5.40 -10.08
N SER A 3 -21.72 5.42 -9.96
CA SER A 3 -20.87 5.29 -11.14
C SER A 3 -20.99 3.85 -11.62
N GLU A 4 -21.66 3.64 -12.75
CA GLU A 4 -21.55 2.40 -13.50
C GLU A 4 -20.05 2.05 -13.62
N ILE A 5 -19.68 0.87 -13.14
CA ILE A 5 -18.32 0.37 -13.33
C ILE A 5 -18.22 0.05 -14.83
N THR A 6 -17.69 0.99 -15.60
CA THR A 6 -17.36 0.76 -17.00
C THR A 6 -16.25 -0.29 -17.07
N ASP A 7 -16.48 -1.34 -17.85
CA ASP A 7 -15.48 -2.38 -18.12
C ASP A 7 -14.62 -2.02 -19.33
N ASP A 8 -14.27 -0.75 -19.46
CA ASP A 8 -13.40 -0.20 -20.50
C ASP A 8 -11.91 -0.48 -20.24
N GLY A 9 -11.60 -1.22 -19.16
CA GLY A 9 -10.24 -1.49 -18.71
C GLY A 9 -9.52 -0.27 -18.13
N LEU A 10 -10.23 0.82 -17.84
CA LEU A 10 -9.68 2.05 -17.28
C LEU A 10 -10.17 2.24 -15.84
N ASP A 11 -9.28 2.76 -15.01
CA ASP A 11 -9.57 3.09 -13.62
C ASP A 11 -9.36 4.60 -13.43
N ALA A 12 -10.44 5.32 -13.13
CA ALA A 12 -10.36 6.72 -12.75
C ALA A 12 -9.46 6.86 -11.52
N THR A 13 -8.44 7.72 -11.63
CA THR A 13 -7.39 7.84 -10.61
C THR A 13 -7.15 9.30 -10.29
N VAL A 14 -7.25 9.66 -9.01
CA VAL A 14 -6.79 10.96 -8.49
C VAL A 14 -5.27 10.95 -8.52
N LEU A 15 -4.68 11.94 -9.17
CA LEU A 15 -3.24 12.12 -9.31
C LEU A 15 -2.85 13.48 -8.73
N LEU A 16 -1.81 13.49 -7.88
CA LEU A 16 -1.24 14.72 -7.34
C LEU A 16 -0.41 15.45 -8.41
N LYS A 17 -0.63 16.76 -8.51
CA LYS A 17 0.10 17.68 -9.39
C LYS A 17 0.81 18.76 -8.57
N GLY A 18 1.92 19.28 -9.10
CA GLY A 18 2.71 20.34 -8.46
C GLY A 18 3.55 19.92 -7.24
N LEU A 19 3.18 18.87 -6.49
CA LEU A 19 3.97 18.38 -5.35
C LEU A 19 5.23 17.64 -5.82
N PHE A 20 5.05 16.68 -6.71
CA PHE A 20 6.13 15.89 -7.31
C PHE A 20 6.76 16.60 -8.52
N PRO A 21 8.03 16.32 -8.86
CA PRO A 21 8.69 16.89 -10.03
C PRO A 21 7.92 16.68 -11.33
N LEU A 22 7.94 17.67 -12.24
CA LEU A 22 7.27 17.58 -13.54
C LEU A 22 7.61 16.29 -14.32
N PRO A 23 8.88 15.82 -14.38
CA PRO A 23 9.19 14.57 -15.06
C PRO A 23 8.46 13.34 -14.50
N ALA A 24 8.23 13.29 -13.18
CA ALA A 24 7.48 12.20 -12.56
C ALA A 24 6.00 12.23 -12.98
N PHE A 25 5.39 13.42 -12.96
CA PHE A 25 4.02 13.62 -13.41
C PHE A 25 3.82 13.25 -14.89
N VAL A 26 4.69 13.75 -15.79
CA VAL A 26 4.60 13.42 -17.22
C VAL A 26 4.84 11.93 -17.46
N ARG A 27 5.80 11.31 -16.78
CA ARG A 27 6.06 9.87 -16.85
C ARG A 27 4.84 9.06 -16.43
N PHE A 28 4.19 9.45 -15.32
CA PHE A 28 2.97 8.78 -14.85
C PHE A 28 1.92 8.73 -15.96
N ILE A 29 1.61 9.88 -16.57
CA ILE A 29 0.60 9.96 -17.63
C ILE A 29 0.99 9.09 -18.83
N ARG A 30 2.22 9.22 -19.31
CA ARG A 30 2.70 8.48 -20.50
C ARG A 30 2.72 6.97 -20.31
N GLU A 31 3.09 6.49 -19.12
CA GLU A 31 3.25 5.04 -18.86
C GLU A 31 1.98 4.34 -18.37
N ARG A 32 1.03 5.11 -17.81
CA ARG A 32 -0.14 4.54 -17.12
C ARG A 32 -1.47 4.92 -17.74
N CYS A 33 -1.56 6.00 -18.50
CA CYS A 33 -2.80 6.39 -19.15
C CYS A 33 -2.83 5.96 -20.63
N PRO A 34 -4.02 5.87 -21.25
CA PRO A 34 -4.13 5.55 -22.68
C PRO A 34 -3.38 6.54 -23.57
N PRO A 35 -2.73 6.07 -24.66
CA PRO A 35 -2.03 6.96 -25.59
C PRO A 35 -3.01 7.91 -26.28
N GLY A 36 -2.56 9.14 -26.55
CA GLY A 36 -3.37 10.18 -27.21
C GLY A 36 -4.48 10.78 -26.36
N GLY A 37 -4.59 10.41 -25.08
CA GLY A 37 -5.65 10.87 -24.19
C GLY A 37 -5.50 12.28 -23.60
N PHE A 38 -4.35 12.96 -23.83
CA PHE A 38 -4.06 14.23 -23.18
C PHE A 38 -3.25 15.18 -24.06
N ASP A 39 -3.51 16.47 -23.90
CA ASP A 39 -2.66 17.55 -24.39
C ASP A 39 -1.52 17.80 -23.40
N GLU A 40 -0.28 17.55 -23.85
CA GLU A 40 0.92 17.73 -23.02
C GLU A 40 1.14 19.19 -22.61
N ALA A 41 0.78 20.15 -23.46
CA ALA A 41 0.92 21.57 -23.13
C ALA A 41 -0.04 21.96 -22.00
N ALA A 42 -1.28 21.50 -22.06
CA ALA A 42 -2.27 21.68 -21.00
C ALA A 42 -1.82 21.03 -19.68
N LEU A 43 -1.31 19.79 -19.72
CA LEU A 43 -0.80 19.09 -18.53
C LEU A 43 0.35 19.83 -17.85
N VAL A 44 1.29 20.38 -18.63
CA VAL A 44 2.39 21.19 -18.10
C VAL A 44 1.87 22.49 -17.49
N ALA A 45 0.89 23.14 -18.11
CA ALA A 45 0.27 24.35 -17.57
C ALA A 45 -0.45 24.06 -16.24
N ASP A 46 -1.22 22.98 -16.17
CA ASP A 46 -1.91 22.52 -14.96
C ASP A 46 -0.93 22.18 -13.83
N TRP A 47 0.17 21.49 -14.16
CA TRP A 47 1.22 21.18 -13.19
C TRP A 47 1.88 22.46 -12.67
N LYS A 48 2.16 23.44 -13.54
CA LYS A 48 2.75 24.74 -13.14
C LYS A 48 1.80 25.53 -12.22
N ALA A 49 0.51 25.56 -12.53
CA ALA A 49 -0.49 26.20 -11.67
C ALA A 49 -0.51 25.58 -10.28
N ALA A 50 -0.61 24.25 -10.20
CA ALA A 50 -0.54 23.52 -8.93
C ALA A 50 0.78 23.73 -8.20
N ARG A 51 1.91 23.82 -8.93
CA ARG A 51 3.22 24.10 -8.35
C ARG A 51 3.27 25.46 -7.65
N ASN A 52 2.65 26.48 -8.24
CA ASN A 52 2.53 27.80 -7.60
C ASN A 52 1.71 27.73 -6.30
N ASP A 53 0.64 26.94 -6.29
CA ASP A 53 -0.14 26.70 -5.07
C ASP A 53 0.68 25.98 -4.00
N VAL A 54 1.45 24.95 -4.37
CA VAL A 54 2.39 24.28 -3.45
C VAL A 54 3.42 25.26 -2.87
N HIS A 55 3.94 26.19 -3.67
CA HIS A 55 4.86 27.21 -3.16
C HIS A 55 4.21 28.13 -2.11
N ARG A 56 2.93 28.48 -2.29
CA ARG A 56 2.18 29.26 -1.29
C ARG A 56 1.93 28.44 -0.03
N LEU A 57 1.54 27.17 -0.17
CA LEU A 57 1.33 26.25 0.96
C LEU A 57 2.63 26.02 1.75
N ARG A 58 3.78 25.90 1.08
CA ARG A 58 5.08 25.80 1.75
C ARG A 58 5.36 26.95 2.72
N GLN A 59 4.82 28.14 2.46
CA GLN A 59 4.96 29.31 3.33
C GLN A 59 3.87 29.34 4.41
N GLY A 60 2.61 29.06 4.06
CA GLY A 60 1.47 29.13 4.98
C GLY A 60 1.29 27.92 5.91
N GLU A 61 1.82 26.76 5.52
CA GLU A 61 1.67 25.46 6.19
C GLU A 61 3.03 24.87 6.62
N ALA A 62 4.02 25.74 6.86
CA ALA A 62 5.34 25.30 7.28
C ALA A 62 5.28 24.51 8.60
N ASN A 63 5.94 23.36 8.61
CA ASN A 63 6.02 22.38 9.70
C ASN A 63 4.67 21.79 10.12
N GLU A 64 3.64 21.86 9.29
CA GLU A 64 2.33 21.29 9.63
C GLU A 64 2.41 19.77 9.85
N ALA A 65 3.27 19.07 9.11
CA ALA A 65 3.54 17.64 9.29
C ALA A 65 4.03 17.29 10.72
N ASP A 66 4.76 18.21 11.37
CA ASP A 66 5.37 17.99 12.68
C ASP A 66 4.36 18.21 13.83
N ALA A 67 3.20 18.78 13.50
CA ALA A 67 2.10 19.02 14.43
C ALA A 67 1.04 17.90 14.39
N ILE A 68 1.34 16.77 13.75
CA ILE A 68 0.40 15.65 13.66
C ILE A 68 -0.05 15.17 15.04
N VAL A 69 -1.36 15.00 15.21
CA VAL A 69 -1.93 14.49 16.45
C VAL A 69 -2.02 12.96 16.40
N VAL A 70 -1.46 12.33 17.43
CA VAL A 70 -1.55 10.88 17.65
C VAL A 70 -2.06 10.63 19.06
N GLN A 71 -3.17 9.91 19.17
CA GLN A 71 -3.86 9.65 20.43
C GLN A 71 -3.92 8.14 20.72
N PRO A 72 -4.12 7.75 21.99
CA PRO A 72 -4.41 6.36 22.33
C PRO A 72 -5.61 5.82 21.56
N LEU A 73 -5.59 4.52 21.26
CA LEU A 73 -6.75 3.83 20.71
C LEU A 73 -7.87 3.79 21.77
N PRO A 74 -9.14 4.09 21.41
CA PRO A 74 -10.27 3.94 22.33
C PRO A 74 -10.38 2.51 22.89
N GLU A 75 -10.76 2.38 24.16
CA GLU A 75 -10.85 1.09 24.85
C GLU A 75 -11.74 0.08 24.13
N GLU A 76 -12.84 0.55 23.52
CA GLU A 76 -13.77 -0.28 22.73
C GLU A 76 -13.12 -0.96 21.51
N MET A 77 -12.05 -0.38 20.97
CA MET A 77 -11.34 -0.90 19.79
C MET A 77 -10.15 -1.80 20.17
N MET A 78 -9.70 -1.79 21.43
CA MET A 78 -8.53 -2.56 21.87
C MET A 78 -8.67 -4.07 21.63
N PRO A 79 -9.81 -4.73 21.94
CA PRO A 79 -9.96 -6.17 21.68
C PRO A 79 -9.83 -6.52 20.19
N LEU A 80 -10.32 -5.65 19.31
CA LEU A 80 -10.25 -5.82 17.85
C LEU A 80 -8.81 -5.61 17.34
N ALA A 81 -8.10 -4.64 17.92
CA ALA A 81 -6.70 -4.36 17.63
C ALA A 81 -5.79 -5.54 18.02
N ASP A 82 -6.01 -6.12 19.20
CA ASP A 82 -5.26 -7.28 19.67
C ASP A 82 -5.54 -8.55 18.85
N GLN A 83 -6.75 -8.69 18.33
CA GLN A 83 -7.07 -9.76 17.38
C GLN A 83 -6.33 -9.57 16.05
N ALA A 84 -6.25 -8.33 15.56
CA ALA A 84 -5.52 -8.01 14.33
C ALA A 84 -4.01 -8.29 14.47
N LEU A 85 -3.41 -8.04 15.64
CA LEU A 85 -1.97 -8.28 15.88
C LEU A 85 -1.56 -9.76 15.91
N ARG A 86 -2.51 -10.68 16.10
CA ARG A 86 -2.27 -12.12 16.22
C ARG A 86 -2.25 -12.86 14.87
N GLN A 87 -2.27 -12.15 13.74
CA GLN A 87 -2.27 -12.78 12.41
C GLN A 87 -0.89 -13.36 12.06
N PRO A 88 -0.81 -14.59 11.51
CA PRO A 88 0.46 -15.26 11.25
C PRO A 88 1.42 -14.51 10.31
N SER A 89 0.87 -13.76 9.34
CA SER A 89 1.63 -12.92 8.40
C SER A 89 2.43 -11.81 9.08
N MET A 90 2.13 -11.51 10.34
CA MET A 90 2.85 -10.53 11.14
C MET A 90 4.14 -11.06 11.75
N HIS A 91 4.42 -12.37 11.68
CA HIS A 91 5.62 -13.00 12.24
C HIS A 91 6.85 -12.80 11.33
N GLY A 92 7.45 -11.61 11.41
CA GLY A 92 8.73 -11.29 10.75
C GLY A 92 9.54 -10.27 11.53
N MET A 93 10.57 -9.67 10.93
CA MET A 93 11.41 -8.65 11.58
C MET A 93 10.61 -7.42 12.08
N THR A 94 9.43 -7.17 11.53
CA THR A 94 8.52 -6.10 12.01
C THR A 94 7.73 -6.48 13.26
N SER A 95 7.67 -7.76 13.65
CA SER A 95 7.04 -8.20 14.91
C SER A 95 7.88 -7.95 16.15
N VAL A 96 9.20 -7.91 16.00
CA VAL A 96 10.13 -7.67 17.13
C VAL A 96 10.28 -6.19 17.46
N LEU A 97 9.68 -5.31 16.65
CA LEU A 97 9.77 -3.86 16.81
C LEU A 97 8.57 -3.33 17.60
N PRO A 98 8.77 -2.32 18.46
CA PRO A 98 7.70 -1.71 19.23
C PRO A 98 6.72 -1.02 18.27
N ARG A 99 5.52 -1.60 18.17
CA ARG A 99 4.41 -1.12 17.36
C ARG A 99 3.14 -1.11 18.18
N SER A 100 2.30 -0.12 17.96
CA SER A 100 1.04 0.01 18.70
C SER A 100 -0.06 0.58 17.81
N TRP A 101 -1.28 0.14 18.03
CA TRP A 101 -2.45 0.78 17.41
C TRP A 101 -2.69 2.12 18.08
N GLN A 102 -2.82 3.17 17.27
CA GLN A 102 -3.05 4.54 17.73
C GLN A 102 -4.10 5.21 16.84
N MET A 103 -4.80 6.20 17.38
CA MET A 103 -5.64 7.10 16.57
C MET A 103 -4.75 8.18 15.97
N VAL A 104 -4.54 8.12 14.66
CA VAL A 104 -3.65 9.04 13.94
C VAL A 104 -4.48 10.01 13.11
N GLU A 105 -4.18 11.30 13.22
CA GLU A 105 -4.74 12.35 12.37
C GLU A 105 -4.44 12.07 10.89
N ILE A 106 -5.47 12.02 10.05
CA ILE A 106 -5.31 11.70 8.64
C ILE A 106 -4.57 12.82 7.91
N ASP A 107 -5.04 14.06 8.03
CA ASP A 107 -4.68 15.16 7.12
C ASP A 107 -3.18 15.53 7.15
N ARG A 108 -2.51 15.28 8.27
CA ARG A 108 -1.09 15.58 8.50
C ARG A 108 -0.15 14.38 8.31
N LEU A 109 -0.66 13.22 7.90
CA LEU A 109 0.18 12.10 7.52
C LEU A 109 1.03 12.47 6.31
N VAL A 110 2.34 12.19 6.40
CA VAL A 110 3.24 12.32 5.25
C VAL A 110 2.97 11.17 4.29
N ILE A 111 2.78 11.50 3.02
CA ILE A 111 2.52 10.54 1.94
C ILE A 111 3.66 10.55 0.92
N PHE A 112 3.86 9.41 0.25
CA PHE A 112 4.84 9.27 -0.84
C PHE A 112 4.23 8.69 -2.12
N GLN A 113 2.96 8.28 -2.08
CA GLN A 113 2.25 7.78 -3.25
C GLN A 113 1.67 8.96 -4.04
N GLU A 114 1.81 8.94 -5.36
CA GLU A 114 1.39 10.05 -6.21
C GLU A 114 -0.13 10.05 -6.48
N CYS A 115 -0.82 8.92 -6.28
CA CYS A 115 -2.17 8.73 -6.78
C CYS A 115 -3.06 7.81 -5.92
N ILE A 116 -4.38 7.95 -6.09
CA ILE A 116 -5.43 7.10 -5.49
C ILE A 116 -6.38 6.61 -6.59
N ASN A 117 -6.53 5.28 -6.72
CA ASN A 117 -7.46 4.66 -7.66
C ASN A 117 -8.90 4.74 -7.11
N LEU A 118 -9.76 5.50 -7.77
CA LEU A 118 -11.14 5.76 -7.33
C LEU A 118 -12.04 4.54 -7.45
N ARG A 119 -11.85 3.68 -8.47
CA ARG A 119 -12.59 2.41 -8.56
C ARG A 119 -12.36 1.56 -7.31
N HIS A 120 -11.13 1.51 -6.81
CA HIS A 120 -10.84 0.79 -5.57
C HIS A 120 -11.55 1.41 -4.37
N ILE A 121 -11.69 2.74 -4.33
CA ILE A 121 -12.48 3.43 -3.30
C ILE A 121 -13.95 3.02 -3.37
N ASP A 122 -14.53 2.98 -4.57
CA ASP A 122 -15.94 2.61 -4.75
C ASP A 122 -16.20 1.15 -4.33
N GLN A 123 -15.26 0.25 -4.62
CA GLN A 123 -15.31 -1.14 -4.15
C GLN A 123 -15.25 -1.26 -2.63
N LEU A 124 -14.40 -0.46 -1.98
CA LEU A 124 -14.33 -0.43 -0.52
C LEU A 124 -15.59 0.19 0.09
N ALA A 125 -16.11 1.27 -0.51
CA ALA A 125 -17.30 1.95 -0.05
C ALA A 125 -18.55 1.05 -0.16
N ALA A 126 -18.66 0.22 -1.19
CA ALA A 126 -19.77 -0.72 -1.36
C ALA A 126 -19.87 -1.77 -0.25
N ALA A 127 -18.75 -2.07 0.43
CA ALA A 127 -18.68 -3.01 1.55
C ALA A 127 -18.81 -2.32 2.92
N MET A 128 -19.07 -1.01 2.97
CA MET A 128 -19.17 -0.24 4.21
C MET A 128 -20.54 0.42 4.34
N SER A 129 -21.02 0.52 5.58
CA SER A 129 -22.17 1.35 5.89
C SER A 129 -21.83 2.85 5.76
N ALA A 130 -22.84 3.69 5.55
CA ALA A 130 -22.66 5.14 5.41
C ALA A 130 -22.18 5.82 6.71
N SER A 131 -22.35 5.17 7.86
CA SER A 131 -21.87 5.62 9.17
C SER A 131 -21.26 4.42 9.88
N PRO A 132 -19.99 4.08 9.53
CA PRO A 132 -19.40 2.82 9.96
C PRO A 132 -19.15 2.81 11.47
N THR A 133 -19.48 1.69 12.08
CA THR A 133 -19.22 1.37 13.48
C THR A 133 -17.71 1.21 13.73
N ALA A 134 -17.30 1.26 15.00
CA ALA A 134 -15.92 0.99 15.41
C ALA A 134 -15.41 -0.37 14.89
N GLN A 135 -16.28 -1.39 14.86
CA GLN A 135 -15.97 -2.70 14.33
C GLN A 135 -15.74 -2.69 12.81
N GLU A 136 -16.61 -2.05 12.03
CA GLU A 136 -16.43 -1.94 10.57
C GLU A 136 -15.15 -1.17 10.23
N VAL A 137 -14.86 -0.09 10.97
CA VAL A 137 -13.60 0.66 10.84
C VAL A 137 -12.42 -0.25 11.14
N MET A 138 -12.42 -0.95 12.28
CA MET A 138 -11.32 -1.86 12.65
C MET A 138 -11.14 -3.01 11.66
N GLN A 139 -12.21 -3.55 11.09
CA GLN A 139 -12.13 -4.56 10.04
C GLN A 139 -11.51 -3.99 8.75
N LEU A 140 -11.88 -2.77 8.36
CA LEU A 140 -11.29 -2.09 7.20
C LEU A 140 -9.79 -1.81 7.41
N VAL A 141 -9.42 -1.24 8.56
CA VAL A 141 -8.03 -0.83 8.83
C VAL A 141 -7.11 -2.03 9.04
N SER A 142 -7.59 -3.12 9.64
CA SER A 142 -6.80 -4.34 9.81
C SER A 142 -6.83 -5.28 8.59
N ARG A 143 -7.82 -5.13 7.69
CA ARG A 143 -8.13 -6.11 6.64
C ARG A 143 -8.26 -7.54 7.18
N SER A 144 -8.76 -7.70 8.40
CA SER A 144 -8.99 -9.02 8.98
C SER A 144 -10.15 -9.73 8.29
N GLY A 145 -10.06 -11.06 8.11
CA GLY A 145 -11.16 -11.92 7.65
C GLY A 145 -11.09 -12.37 6.18
N PRO A 146 -12.19 -12.93 5.61
CA PRO A 146 -12.19 -13.59 4.30
C PRO A 146 -11.78 -12.68 3.12
N HIS A 147 -11.96 -11.37 3.26
CA HIS A 147 -11.60 -10.36 2.25
C HIS A 147 -10.11 -9.95 2.28
N ALA A 148 -9.32 -10.50 3.20
CA ALA A 148 -7.87 -10.26 3.29
C ALA A 148 -7.12 -10.84 2.09
N HIS A 149 -7.61 -11.96 1.54
CA HIS A 149 -6.90 -12.77 0.55
C HIS A 149 -7.81 -13.01 -0.67
N PRO A 150 -7.76 -12.12 -1.68
CA PRO A 150 -8.53 -12.33 -2.90
C PRO A 150 -8.08 -13.61 -3.59
N GLY A 151 -9.02 -14.28 -4.25
CA GLY A 151 -8.75 -15.54 -4.95
C GLY A 151 -7.57 -15.45 -5.90
N VAL A 152 -6.74 -16.50 -5.91
CA VAL A 152 -5.60 -16.65 -6.82
C VAL A 152 -5.96 -17.72 -7.84
N ARG A 153 -5.90 -17.36 -9.13
CA ARG A 153 -6.00 -18.31 -10.24
C ARG A 153 -4.60 -18.75 -10.61
N PHE A 154 -4.41 -20.00 -11.02
CA PHE A 154 -3.11 -20.47 -11.47
C PHE A 154 -3.19 -21.31 -12.74
N THR A 155 -2.09 -21.32 -13.49
CA THR A 155 -1.88 -22.17 -14.67
C THR A 155 -0.49 -22.79 -14.61
N GLN A 156 -0.36 -24.01 -15.14
CA GLN A 156 0.91 -24.74 -15.23
C GLN A 156 1.13 -25.19 -16.67
N SER A 157 2.33 -24.93 -17.21
CA SER A 157 2.76 -25.37 -18.55
C SER A 157 4.29 -25.43 -18.59
N ASP A 158 4.85 -26.53 -19.09
CA ASP A 158 6.30 -26.72 -19.33
C ASP A 158 7.22 -26.33 -18.16
N GLY A 159 6.87 -26.74 -16.93
CA GLY A 159 7.64 -26.41 -15.73
C GLY A 159 7.55 -24.93 -15.28
N SER A 160 6.69 -24.15 -15.94
CA SER A 160 6.33 -22.79 -15.57
C SER A 160 4.96 -22.77 -14.89
N TYR A 161 4.89 -22.09 -13.76
CA TYR A 161 3.68 -21.92 -12.95
C TYR A 161 3.35 -20.44 -12.90
N THR A 162 2.17 -20.04 -13.36
CA THR A 162 1.72 -18.64 -13.32
C THR A 162 0.55 -18.50 -12.37
N PHE A 163 0.61 -17.55 -11.45
CA PHE A 163 -0.41 -17.24 -10.45
C PHE A 163 -0.88 -15.80 -10.65
N ALA A 164 -2.18 -15.56 -10.71
CA ALA A 164 -2.76 -14.24 -10.94
C ALA A 164 -3.86 -13.93 -9.92
N SER A 165 -3.91 -12.69 -9.47
CA SER A 165 -4.97 -12.18 -8.60
C SER A 165 -5.51 -10.85 -9.13
N ALA A 166 -6.74 -10.52 -8.71
CA ALA A 166 -7.29 -9.18 -8.90
C ALA A 166 -6.59 -8.13 -8.01
N SER A 167 -5.92 -8.56 -6.94
CA SER A 167 -5.08 -7.69 -6.11
C SER A 167 -3.67 -7.58 -6.67
N ASN A 168 -3.10 -6.38 -6.57
CA ASN A 168 -1.71 -6.10 -6.88
C ASN A 168 -0.73 -6.48 -5.75
N ASP A 169 -1.24 -7.04 -4.65
CA ASP A 169 -0.47 -7.39 -3.45
C ASP A 169 0.02 -8.84 -3.45
N LEU A 170 -0.37 -9.64 -4.45
CA LEU A 170 0.09 -11.03 -4.61
C LEU A 170 1.60 -11.03 -4.81
N ARG A 171 2.32 -11.73 -3.92
CA ARG A 171 3.78 -11.76 -3.88
C ARG A 171 4.33 -13.12 -3.49
N PHE A 172 5.61 -13.31 -3.80
CA PHE A 172 6.42 -14.35 -3.19
C PHE A 172 6.58 -14.04 -1.69
N LEU A 173 6.40 -15.07 -0.86
CA LEU A 173 6.51 -14.95 0.59
C LEU A 173 7.82 -15.60 1.07
N ASP A 174 8.02 -16.89 0.77
CA ASP A 174 9.17 -17.64 1.26
C ASP A 174 9.40 -18.94 0.48
N VAL A 175 10.56 -19.58 0.68
CA VAL A 175 10.84 -20.97 0.29
C VAL A 175 11.27 -21.76 1.51
N ALA A 176 10.66 -22.92 1.72
CA ALA A 176 11.08 -23.88 2.73
C ALA A 176 11.44 -25.22 2.11
N THR A 177 12.37 -25.94 2.75
CA THR A 177 12.56 -27.37 2.54
C THR A 177 11.91 -28.11 3.69
N LEU A 178 10.96 -29.00 3.35
CA LEU A 178 10.18 -29.75 4.32
C LEU A 178 10.43 -31.26 4.15
N ASP A 179 10.15 -31.99 5.21
CA ASP A 179 9.97 -33.44 5.14
C ASP A 179 8.69 -33.75 4.33
N PRO A 180 8.76 -34.52 3.23
CA PRO A 180 7.60 -34.90 2.43
C PRO A 180 6.47 -35.53 3.26
N ALA A 181 6.80 -36.22 4.36
CA ALA A 181 5.80 -36.87 5.22
C ALA A 181 4.84 -35.87 5.91
N THR A 182 5.20 -34.59 5.98
CA THR A 182 4.34 -33.53 6.55
C THR A 182 3.28 -33.01 5.57
N ILE A 183 3.39 -33.34 4.28
CA ILE A 183 2.47 -32.86 3.24
C ILE A 183 1.28 -33.83 3.15
N THR A 184 0.13 -33.42 3.68
CA THR A 184 -1.09 -34.23 3.63
C THR A 184 -1.83 -34.03 2.31
N GLY A 185 -2.37 -35.11 1.73
CA GLY A 185 -3.25 -35.04 0.55
C GLY A 185 -2.51 -34.94 -0.78
N TYR A 186 -1.19 -35.17 -0.80
CA TYR A 186 -0.39 -35.25 -2.02
C TYR A 186 0.69 -36.32 -1.86
N GLU A 187 0.74 -37.28 -2.79
CA GLU A 187 1.80 -38.30 -2.85
C GLU A 187 2.60 -38.12 -4.14
N PRO A 188 3.89 -37.77 -4.07
CA PRO A 188 4.74 -37.70 -5.25
C PRO A 188 5.04 -39.09 -5.82
N PHE A 189 5.45 -39.15 -7.08
CA PHE A 189 5.98 -40.39 -7.65
C PHE A 189 7.35 -40.72 -7.04
N GLY A 190 7.49 -41.95 -6.54
CA GLY A 190 8.74 -42.47 -5.96
C GLY A 190 8.93 -42.13 -4.47
N ALA A 191 10.10 -42.49 -3.93
CA ALA A 191 10.46 -42.20 -2.54
C ALA A 191 11.09 -40.80 -2.44
N ALA A 192 10.28 -39.79 -2.17
CA ALA A 192 10.76 -38.43 -1.97
C ALA A 192 11.61 -38.34 -0.69
N SER A 193 12.81 -37.77 -0.79
CA SER A 193 13.64 -37.47 0.40
C SER A 193 13.38 -36.10 0.99
N HIS A 194 13.05 -35.11 0.14
CA HIS A 194 12.80 -33.72 0.53
C HIS A 194 11.73 -33.10 -0.38
N ALA A 195 10.97 -32.15 0.16
CA ALA A 195 10.05 -31.32 -0.60
C ALA A 195 10.51 -29.86 -0.56
N VAL A 196 10.56 -29.19 -1.71
CA VAL A 196 10.76 -27.73 -1.79
C VAL A 196 9.40 -27.07 -1.95
N VAL A 197 9.02 -26.24 -0.98
CA VAL A 197 7.73 -25.53 -0.95
C VAL A 197 7.96 -24.06 -1.19
N ILE A 198 7.25 -23.50 -2.17
CA ILE A 198 7.26 -22.07 -2.48
C ILE A 198 5.96 -21.47 -1.94
N TYR A 199 6.05 -20.57 -0.97
CA TYR A 199 4.91 -19.84 -0.43
C TYR A 199 4.64 -18.60 -1.26
N LEU A 200 3.43 -18.53 -1.82
CA LEU A 200 2.91 -17.37 -2.53
C LEU A 200 1.64 -16.90 -1.81
N GLY A 201 1.44 -15.60 -1.72
CA GLY A 201 0.26 -15.07 -1.05
C GLY A 201 0.31 -13.56 -0.88
N PHE A 202 -0.26 -13.09 0.22
CA PHE A 202 -0.42 -11.67 0.52
C PHE A 202 0.24 -11.38 1.86
N SER A 203 0.87 -10.22 1.98
CA SER A 203 1.39 -9.72 3.25
C SER A 203 0.29 -9.09 4.10
N ASP A 204 0.60 -8.71 5.34
CA ASP A 204 -0.30 -7.90 6.15
C ASP A 204 -0.71 -6.64 5.40
N ASN A 205 -1.98 -6.56 5.05
CA ASN A 205 -2.53 -5.41 4.39
C ASN A 205 -3.25 -4.52 5.41
N LEU A 206 -2.60 -4.17 6.52
CA LEU A 206 -3.15 -3.25 7.51
C LEU A 206 -2.83 -1.78 7.18
N ILE A 207 -3.56 -0.84 7.77
CA ILE A 207 -3.16 0.57 7.76
C ILE A 207 -1.99 0.73 8.73
N SER A 208 -0.82 1.09 8.20
CA SER A 208 0.40 1.27 8.98
C SER A 208 1.06 2.60 8.68
N ALA A 209 1.77 3.10 9.68
CA ALA A 209 2.66 4.23 9.53
C ALA A 209 3.95 4.05 10.32
N THR A 210 5.00 4.72 9.87
CA THR A 210 6.29 4.76 10.53
C THR A 210 6.47 6.14 11.13
N ARG A 211 6.75 6.22 12.43
CA ARG A 211 7.12 7.48 13.09
C ARG A 211 8.62 7.71 12.91
N PHE A 212 8.98 8.91 12.48
CA PHE A 212 10.37 9.38 12.39
C PHE A 212 10.44 10.79 12.97
N GLY A 213 11.00 10.92 14.17
CA GLY A 213 10.96 12.19 14.91
C GLY A 213 9.52 12.66 15.16
N LYS A 214 9.19 13.87 14.71
CA LYS A 214 7.84 14.45 14.86
C LYS A 214 6.86 14.07 13.74
N ARG A 215 7.34 13.39 12.70
CA ARG A 215 6.52 13.04 11.53
C ARG A 215 6.04 11.62 11.60
N VAL A 216 4.86 11.40 11.05
CA VAL A 216 4.30 10.05 10.84
C VAL A 216 4.08 9.86 9.35
N ILE A 217 4.77 8.87 8.79
CA ILE A 217 4.79 8.56 7.37
C ILE A 217 3.84 7.39 7.14
N LEU A 218 2.80 7.59 6.34
CA LEU A 218 1.89 6.52 5.96
C LEU A 218 2.66 5.49 5.11
N THR A 219 2.76 4.25 5.56
CA THR A 219 3.49 3.19 4.85
C THR A 219 2.57 2.26 4.07
N ASN A 220 1.36 2.02 4.58
CA ASN A 220 0.33 1.27 3.88
C ASN A 220 -1.06 1.81 4.20
N GLY A 221 -1.99 1.68 3.25
CA GLY A 221 -3.42 1.92 3.47
C GLY A 221 -4.03 3.16 2.81
N SER A 222 -3.32 3.90 1.96
CA SER A 222 -3.76 5.20 1.41
C SER A 222 -5.19 5.21 0.88
N HIS A 223 -5.61 4.19 0.14
CA HIS A 223 -6.99 4.08 -0.38
C HIS A 223 -8.03 3.96 0.73
N ARG A 224 -7.74 3.20 1.80
CA ARG A 224 -8.66 3.05 2.93
C ARG A 224 -8.75 4.33 3.75
N LEU A 225 -7.61 5.00 3.98
CA LEU A 225 -7.63 6.33 4.61
C LEU A 225 -8.41 7.33 3.76
N TYR A 226 -8.29 7.26 2.42
CA TYR A 226 -8.99 8.17 1.53
C TYR A 226 -10.50 7.99 1.65
N LEU A 227 -10.97 6.73 1.68
CA LEU A 227 -12.37 6.42 1.96
C LEU A 227 -12.81 6.95 3.32
N LEU A 228 -12.09 6.62 4.40
CA LEU A 228 -12.43 7.07 5.75
C LEU A 228 -12.45 8.60 5.85
N ARG A 229 -11.50 9.29 5.20
CA ARG A 229 -11.47 10.75 5.14
C ARG A 229 -12.68 11.33 4.42
N LYS A 230 -13.11 10.69 3.31
CA LYS A 230 -14.31 11.03 2.54
C LYS A 230 -15.60 10.80 3.35
N LEU A 231 -15.61 9.80 4.24
CA LEU A 231 -16.68 9.55 5.21
C LEU A 231 -16.64 10.51 6.41
N GLY A 232 -15.69 11.45 6.46
CA GLY A 232 -15.63 12.51 7.47
C GLY A 232 -14.74 12.20 8.68
N PHE A 233 -14.07 11.06 8.71
CA PHE A 233 -13.11 10.75 9.78
C PHE A 233 -11.92 11.71 9.71
N ARG A 234 -11.49 12.20 10.88
CA ARG A 234 -10.28 13.02 11.03
C ARG A 234 -9.11 12.25 11.63
N HIS A 235 -9.42 11.26 12.47
CA HIS A 235 -8.45 10.35 13.06
C HIS A 235 -8.90 8.91 12.79
N VAL A 236 -7.94 8.01 12.56
CA VAL A 236 -8.21 6.60 12.26
C VAL A 236 -7.27 5.69 13.03
N PRO A 237 -7.69 4.46 13.37
CA PRO A 237 -6.78 3.46 13.88
C PRO A 237 -5.69 3.15 12.85
N CYS A 238 -4.45 3.28 13.28
CA CYS A 238 -3.27 3.03 12.47
C CYS A 238 -2.23 2.30 13.31
N LEU A 239 -1.61 1.27 12.75
CA LEU A 239 -0.50 0.58 13.41
C LEU A 239 0.77 1.41 13.21
N VAL A 240 1.21 2.08 14.28
CA VAL A 240 2.39 2.94 14.25
C VAL A 240 3.60 2.16 14.74
N THR A 241 4.65 2.13 13.94
CA THR A 241 5.97 1.59 14.31
C THR A 241 6.94 2.76 14.49
N ASP A 242 7.69 2.79 15.59
CA ASP A 242 8.68 3.83 15.83
C ASP A 242 10.01 3.48 15.15
N ALA A 243 10.51 4.40 14.32
CA ALA A 243 11.78 4.29 13.60
C ALA A 243 12.70 5.48 13.92
N SER A 244 12.55 6.08 15.09
CA SER A 244 13.40 7.20 15.51
C SER A 244 14.86 6.79 15.75
N ASP A 245 15.14 5.48 15.87
CA ASP A 245 16.49 4.92 15.84
C ASP A 245 17.00 4.80 14.39
N GLY A 246 18.26 5.20 14.16
CA GLY A 246 18.85 5.42 12.84
C GLY A 246 18.81 4.18 11.95
N ASP A 247 19.23 3.03 12.48
CA ASP A 247 19.35 1.78 11.72
C ASP A 247 17.98 1.19 11.36
N LEU A 248 16.99 1.34 12.24
CA LEU A 248 15.62 0.88 11.98
C LEU A 248 14.95 1.69 10.88
N SER A 249 15.30 2.98 10.74
CA SER A 249 14.75 3.83 9.69
C SER A 249 15.10 3.35 8.29
N GLU A 250 16.27 2.72 8.10
CA GLU A 250 16.69 2.16 6.82
C GLU A 250 15.86 0.93 6.40
N VAL A 251 15.26 0.23 7.35
CA VAL A 251 14.39 -0.92 7.08
C VAL A 251 12.93 -0.48 6.93
N LEU A 252 12.46 0.37 7.84
CA LEU A 252 11.04 0.69 8.02
C LEU A 252 10.49 1.79 7.11
N LEU A 253 11.35 2.68 6.60
CA LEU A 253 10.89 3.75 5.73
C LEU A 253 10.62 3.23 4.31
N PRO A 254 9.56 3.71 3.63
CA PRO A 254 9.34 3.39 2.23
C PRO A 254 10.55 3.75 1.36
N ALA A 255 10.81 2.97 0.32
CA ALA A 255 11.98 3.19 -0.55
C ALA A 255 12.03 4.62 -1.13
N ALA A 256 10.89 5.16 -1.56
CA ALA A 256 10.80 6.54 -2.04
C ALA A 256 11.22 7.57 -0.98
N VAL A 257 10.88 7.32 0.30
CA VAL A 257 11.23 8.18 1.43
C VAL A 257 12.71 8.08 1.76
N ARG A 258 13.30 6.88 1.70
CA ARG A 258 14.75 6.69 1.86
C ARG A 258 15.55 7.36 0.75
N GLN A 259 15.07 7.29 -0.49
CA GLN A 259 15.75 7.89 -1.64
C GLN A 259 15.75 9.42 -1.60
N ASP A 260 14.74 10.04 -1.00
CA ASP A 260 14.64 11.51 -0.88
C ASP A 260 14.23 11.94 0.53
N ARG A 261 15.08 11.62 1.52
CA ARG A 261 14.85 11.98 2.93
C ARG A 261 14.66 13.49 3.10
N GLY A 262 15.36 14.30 2.32
CA GLY A 262 15.22 15.77 2.35
C GLY A 262 13.80 16.22 2.02
N PHE A 263 13.20 15.68 0.96
CA PHE A 263 11.84 16.04 0.54
C PHE A 263 10.75 15.59 1.52
N TYR A 264 10.87 14.39 2.10
CA TYR A 264 9.82 13.84 2.97
C TYR A 264 10.02 14.12 4.46
N LEU A 265 11.25 14.08 4.96
CA LEU A 265 11.56 14.13 6.39
C LEU A 265 12.04 15.52 6.85
N SER A 266 12.66 16.30 5.97
CA SER A 266 13.25 17.61 6.34
C SER A 266 12.54 18.82 5.72
N SER A 267 11.81 18.63 4.62
CA SER A 267 11.06 19.72 3.96
C SER A 267 10.09 20.38 4.95
N PRO A 268 10.01 21.72 5.02
CA PRO A 268 9.01 22.40 5.86
C PRO A 268 7.57 21.99 5.54
N ARG A 269 7.28 21.59 4.29
CA ARG A 269 5.97 21.09 3.89
C ARG A 269 6.16 19.91 2.93
N PRO A 270 6.26 18.67 3.44
CA PRO A 270 6.25 17.47 2.61
C PRO A 270 4.84 17.26 2.02
N PRO A 271 4.65 16.34 1.06
CA PRO A 271 3.31 15.91 0.66
C PRO A 271 2.54 15.36 1.87
N LEU A 272 1.33 15.87 2.08
CA LEU A 272 0.45 15.49 3.18
C LEU A 272 -0.82 14.82 2.65
N PHE A 273 -1.44 13.96 3.45
CA PHE A 273 -2.63 13.24 3.02
C PHE A 273 -3.77 14.15 2.55
N LYS A 274 -3.96 15.30 3.21
CA LYS A 274 -4.98 16.29 2.82
C LYS A 274 -4.80 16.81 1.39
N ASP A 275 -3.61 16.67 0.81
CA ASP A 275 -3.36 17.10 -0.57
C ASP A 275 -4.15 16.26 -1.58
N TYR A 276 -4.53 15.01 -1.26
CA TYR A 276 -5.39 14.18 -2.12
C TYR A 276 -6.83 14.72 -2.26
N VAL A 277 -7.26 15.63 -1.39
CA VAL A 277 -8.62 16.20 -1.41
C VAL A 277 -8.63 17.68 -1.78
N ASP A 278 -7.48 18.28 -2.10
CA ASP A 278 -7.38 19.65 -2.60
C ASP A 278 -7.50 19.66 -4.14
N PRO A 279 -8.60 20.18 -4.72
CA PRO A 279 -8.79 20.20 -6.17
C PRO A 279 -7.73 21.03 -6.91
N ARG A 280 -7.03 21.95 -6.23
CA ARG A 280 -5.91 22.70 -6.82
C ARG A 280 -4.68 21.84 -7.01
N LEU A 281 -4.51 20.82 -6.18
CA LEU A 281 -3.35 19.91 -6.18
C LEU A 281 -3.62 18.57 -6.84
N THR A 282 -4.85 18.33 -7.30
CA THR A 282 -5.23 17.05 -7.91
C THR A 282 -5.80 17.21 -9.31
N CYS A 283 -5.67 16.17 -10.12
CA CYS A 283 -6.53 15.94 -11.28
C CYS A 283 -7.00 14.48 -11.28
N VAL A 284 -8.07 14.19 -12.04
CA VAL A 284 -8.51 12.80 -12.27
C VAL A 284 -8.08 12.40 -13.67
N VAL A 285 -7.39 11.26 -13.76
CA VAL A 285 -6.90 10.72 -15.04
C VAL A 285 -7.33 9.26 -15.20
N PRO A 286 -7.69 8.81 -16.43
CA PRO A 286 -7.90 7.40 -16.72
C PRO A 286 -6.57 6.64 -16.68
N VAL A 287 -6.45 5.64 -15.81
CA VAL A 287 -5.29 4.75 -15.75
C VAL A 287 -5.65 3.39 -16.30
N THR A 288 -4.84 2.85 -17.21
CA THR A 288 -5.00 1.50 -17.75
C THR A 288 -4.88 0.48 -16.62
N ARG A 289 -5.92 -0.34 -16.44
CA ARG A 289 -5.98 -1.40 -15.44
C ARG A 289 -4.92 -2.47 -15.75
N LYS A 290 -4.09 -2.78 -14.75
CA LYS A 290 -3.08 -3.84 -14.83
C LYS A 290 -3.39 -4.94 -13.84
N HIS A 291 -3.32 -6.18 -14.30
CA HIS A 291 -3.34 -7.36 -13.44
C HIS A 291 -1.89 -7.82 -13.21
N TYR A 292 -1.56 -8.10 -11.96
CA TYR A 292 -0.26 -8.63 -11.60
C TYR A 292 -0.33 -10.15 -11.55
N ALA A 293 0.67 -10.79 -12.15
CA ALA A 293 0.83 -12.24 -12.12
C ALA A 293 2.27 -12.57 -11.70
N LEU A 294 2.40 -13.58 -10.84
CA LEU A 294 3.68 -14.17 -10.48
C LEU A 294 3.94 -15.37 -11.36
N ARG A 295 5.11 -15.44 -11.97
CA ARG A 295 5.56 -16.61 -12.73
C ARG A 295 6.75 -17.22 -12.02
N ALA A 296 6.62 -18.48 -11.61
CA ALA A 296 7.70 -19.29 -11.10
C ALA A 296 8.15 -20.28 -12.18
N LYS A 297 9.46 -20.40 -12.37
CA LYS A 297 10.07 -21.42 -13.23
C LYS A 297 11.02 -22.24 -12.37
N LEU A 298 10.82 -23.55 -12.35
CA LEU A 298 11.72 -24.47 -11.67
C LEU A 298 12.77 -24.96 -12.66
N ASP A 299 14.04 -24.67 -12.39
CA ASP A 299 15.17 -25.18 -13.15
C ASP A 299 16.05 -26.03 -12.23
N LEU A 300 15.93 -27.35 -12.35
CA LEU A 300 16.71 -28.32 -11.59
C LEU A 300 17.84 -28.85 -12.45
N GLN A 301 19.07 -28.54 -12.06
CA GLN A 301 20.27 -28.93 -12.79
C GLN A 301 21.00 -30.06 -12.07
N ARG A 302 21.33 -31.12 -12.81
CA ARG A 302 22.22 -32.16 -12.31
C ARG A 302 23.66 -31.66 -12.42
N ILE A 303 24.32 -31.52 -11.28
CA ILE A 303 25.76 -31.27 -11.21
C ILE A 303 26.47 -32.51 -10.65
N THR A 304 27.73 -32.69 -11.03
CA THR A 304 28.60 -33.72 -10.46
C THR A 304 29.54 -33.04 -9.47
N VAL A 305 29.57 -33.54 -8.24
CA VAL A 305 30.49 -33.08 -7.19
C VAL A 305 31.40 -34.24 -6.77
N PRO A 306 32.67 -34.01 -6.37
CA PRO A 306 33.52 -35.06 -5.84
C PRO A 306 32.90 -35.74 -4.61
N ALA A 307 33.15 -37.04 -4.44
CA ALA A 307 32.88 -37.70 -3.17
C ALA A 307 33.81 -37.10 -2.10
N LEU A 308 33.23 -36.57 -1.01
CA LEU A 308 33.96 -36.17 0.20
C LEU A 308 34.40 -37.41 0.98
#